data_AF-A0A946YQ26-F1
#
_entry.id   AF-A0A946YQ26-F1
#
_cell.length_a   1.000
_cell.length_b   1.000
_cell.length_c   1.000
_cell.angle_alpha   90.00
_cell.angle_beta   90.00
_cell.angle_gamma   90.00
#
_symmetry.space_group_name_H-M   'P 1'
#
loop_
_entity.id
_entity.type
_entity.pdbx_description
1 polymer ?
#
loop_
_entity_poly.entity_id
_entity_poly.type
_entity_poly.pdbx_seq_one_letter_code
_entity_poly.pdbx_strand_id
1 'polypeptide(L)' 'VIRCKLAAKLEGSDTYVFVNRLGFKAMEKARKDFAFDLQRKRARLLKSGPLFDRSLHKMVSTLKSAK' A
#
# COMPACT_ATOMS: atom_id res chain seq x y z
N VAL A 1 -5.95 8.19 -5.22
CA VAL A 1 -5.43 6.92 -4.68
C VAL A 1 -4.97 7.14 -3.25
N ILE A 2 -5.57 6.46 -2.28
CA ILE A 2 -5.14 6.54 -0.87
C ILE A 2 -3.92 5.63 -0.70
N ARG A 3 -2.83 6.16 -0.10
CA ARG A 3 -1.65 5.38 0.28
C ARG A 3 -1.63 5.29 1.80
N CYS A 4 -1.68 4.08 2.30
CA CYS A 4 -1.71 3.82 3.73
C CYS A 4 -0.89 2.56 4.04
N LYS A 5 -0.54 2.40 5.32
CA LYS A 5 0.13 1.22 5.86
C LYS A 5 -0.81 0.53 6.83
N LEU A 6 -0.83 -0.80 6.84
CA LEU A 6 -1.52 -1.57 7.88
C LEU A 6 -0.85 -1.29 9.22
N ALA A 7 -1.60 -0.76 10.18
CA ALA A 7 -1.13 -0.45 11.53
C ALA A 7 -1.53 -1.53 12.54
N ALA A 8 -2.76 -2.04 12.44
CA ALA A 8 -3.28 -3.04 13.38
C ALA A 8 -4.22 -4.04 12.70
N LYS A 9 -4.27 -5.24 13.27
CA LYS A 9 -5.28 -6.27 13.01
C LYS A 9 -6.04 -6.49 14.31
N LEU A 10 -7.33 -6.15 14.31
CA LEU A 10 -8.20 -6.29 15.47
C LEU A 10 -8.88 -7.64 15.40
N GLU A 11 -8.45 -8.60 16.22
CA GLU A 11 -8.98 -9.97 16.16
C GLU A 11 -10.43 -10.05 16.64
N GLY A 12 -10.80 -9.30 17.68
CA GLY A 12 -12.17 -9.31 18.23
C GLY A 12 -13.25 -8.82 17.26
N SER A 13 -12.90 -7.96 16.30
CA SER A 13 -13.81 -7.42 15.29
C SER A 13 -13.53 -7.93 13.87
N ASP A 14 -12.49 -8.75 13.68
CA ASP A 14 -11.95 -9.16 12.37
C ASP A 14 -11.75 -7.97 11.40
N THR A 15 -11.22 -6.84 11.91
CA THR A 15 -11.00 -5.61 11.14
C THR A 15 -9.52 -5.25 11.03
N TYR A 16 -9.17 -4.58 9.93
CA TYR A 16 -7.86 -4.02 9.66
C TYR A 16 -7.91 -2.49 9.79
N VAL A 17 -6.93 -1.93 10.49
CA VAL A 17 -6.75 -0.48 10.62
C VAL A 17 -5.53 -0.05 9.82
N PHE A 18 -5.74 0.91 8.93
CA PHE A 18 -4.71 1.49 8.10
C PHE A 18 -4.45 2.94 8.50
N VAL A 19 -3.18 3.34 8.46
CA VAL A 19 -2.74 4.71 8.79
C VAL A 19 -2.05 5.37 7.61
N ASN A 20 -2.05 6.70 7.59
CA ASN A 20 -1.31 7.50 6.63
C ASN A 20 0.18 7.61 7.03
N ARG A 21 0.95 8.45 6.33
CA ARG A 21 2.37 8.68 6.61
C ARG A 21 2.64 9.31 7.99
N LEU A 22 1.67 10.05 8.54
CA LEU A 22 1.76 10.71 9.85
C LEU A 22 1.28 9.80 11.00
N GLY A 23 0.78 8.60 10.70
CA GLY A 23 0.25 7.68 11.72
C GLY A 23 -1.24 7.86 12.04
N PHE A 24 -1.93 8.83 11.42
CA PHE A 24 -3.37 9.00 11.61
C PHE A 24 -4.16 7.91 10.87
N LYS A 25 -5.24 7.43 11.50
CA LYS A 25 -6.18 6.45 10.92
C LYS A 25 -6.70 6.97 9.58
N ALA A 26 -6.34 6.27 8.51
CA ALA A 26 -6.75 6.59 7.15
C ALA A 26 -8.00 5.78 6.74
N MET A 27 -8.11 4.55 7.22
CA MET A 27 -9.21 3.65 6.90
C MET A 27 -9.31 2.53 7.94
N GLU A 28 -10.52 2.04 8.18
CA GLU A 28 -10.78 0.77 8.83
C GLU A 28 -11.67 -0.07 7.93
N LYS A 29 -11.38 -1.37 7.81
CA LYS A 29 -12.12 -2.26 6.93
C LYS A 29 -12.12 -3.69 7.46
N ALA A 30 -13.26 -4.37 7.34
CA ALA A 30 -13.34 -5.78 7.67
C ALA A 30 -12.36 -6.60 6.82
N ARG A 31 -11.78 -7.65 7.40
CA ARG A 31 -10.79 -8.51 6.75
C ARG A 31 -11.32 -9.10 5.44
N LYS A 32 -12.56 -9.59 5.45
CA LYS A 32 -13.22 -10.16 4.26
C LYS A 32 -13.36 -9.13 3.15
N ASP A 33 -13.84 -7.93 3.47
CA ASP A 33 -14.02 -6.88 2.48
C ASP A 33 -12.68 -6.40 1.89
N PHE A 34 -11.63 -6.32 2.72
CA PHE A 34 -10.30 -5.97 2.23
C PHE A 34 -9.71 -7.07 1.32
N ALA A 35 -9.99 -8.34 1.61
CA ALA A 35 -9.62 -9.43 0.71
C ALA A 35 -10.32 -9.31 -0.65
N PHE A 36 -11.62 -8.97 -0.67
CA PHE A 36 -12.33 -8.69 -1.91
C PHE A 36 -11.74 -7.51 -2.69
N ASP A 37 -11.33 -6.44 -2.01
CA ASP A 37 -10.66 -5.32 -2.65
C ASP A 37 -9.34 -5.73 -3.31
N LEU A 38 -8.55 -6.57 -2.65
CA LEU A 38 -7.30 -7.10 -3.21
C LEU A 38 -7.58 -7.97 -4.44
N GLN A 39 -8.56 -8.88 -4.35
CA GLN A 39 -8.94 -9.77 -5.45
C GLN A 39 -9.44 -8.98 -6.67
N ARG A 40 -10.27 -7.95 -6.44
CA ARG A 40 -10.83 -7.08 -7.49
C ARG A 40 -9.85 -5.98 -7.95
N LYS A 41 -8.59 -6.01 -7.50
CA LYS A 41 -7.55 -5.01 -7.83
C LYS A 41 -7.92 -3.57 -7.45
N ARG A 42 -8.85 -3.38 -6.50
CA ARG A 42 -9.20 -2.08 -5.89
C ARG A 42 -8.17 -1.63 -4.87
N ALA A 43 -7.52 -2.61 -4.22
CA ALA A 43 -6.33 -2.40 -3.39
C ALA A 43 -5.13 -3.13 -4.01
N ARG A 44 -3.93 -2.60 -3.80
CA ARG A 44 -2.67 -3.24 -4.22
C ARG A 44 -1.59 -2.99 -3.20
N LEU A 45 -0.70 -3.98 -3.03
CA LEU A 45 0.52 -3.78 -2.25
C LEU A 45 1.41 -2.75 -2.92
N LEU A 46 1.91 -1.81 -2.12
CA LEU A 46 2.97 -0.91 -2.55
C LEU A 46 4.30 -1.63 -2.31
N LYS A 47 5.09 -1.85 -3.37
CA LYS A 47 6.48 -2.30 -3.20
C LYS A 47 7.21 -1.30 -2.29
N SER A 48 7.63 -1.78 -1.11
CA SER A 48 8.56 -1.08 -0.24
C SER A 48 9.97 -1.60 -0.54
N GLY A 49 10.78 -0.73 -1.13
CA GLY A 49 12.23 -0.91 -1.21
C GLY A 49 12.89 0.39 -0.72
N PRO A 50 14.21 0.38 -0.46
CA PRO A 50 14.95 1.60 -0.17
C PRO A 50 14.60 2.70 -1.17
N LEU A 51 14.41 3.93 -0.67
CA LEU A 51 14.08 5.08 -1.52
C LEU A 51 15.11 5.25 -2.64
N PHE A 52 16.37 4.96 -2.34
CA PHE A 52 17.48 4.98 -3.28
C PHE A 52 17.29 3.98 -4.42
N ASP A 53 17.08 2.69 -4.11
CA ASP A 53 16.84 1.65 -5.12
C ASP A 53 15.65 1.98 -6.03
N ARG A 54 14.59 2.56 -5.46
CA ARG A 54 13.41 2.96 -6.23
C ARG A 54 13.71 4.13 -7.18
N SER A 55 14.44 5.13 -6.72
CA SER A 55 14.82 6.29 -7.54
C SER A 55 15.77 5.87 -8.66
N LEU A 56 16.77 5.04 -8.34
CA LEU A 56 17.67 4.44 -9.32
C LEU A 56 16.92 3.65 -10.39
N HIS A 57 16.03 2.73 -9.98
CA HIS A 57 15.25 1.94 -10.93
C HIS A 57 14.39 2.82 -11.85
N LYS A 58 13.79 3.90 -11.31
CA LYS A 58 13.04 4.85 -12.13
C LYS A 58 13.92 5.57 -13.13
N MET A 59 15.07 6.10 -12.70
CA MET A 59 16.01 6.80 -13.57
C MET A 59 16.53 5.91 -14.70
N VAL A 60 16.93 4.67 -14.39
CA VAL A 60 17.37 3.68 -15.38
C VAL A 60 16.26 3.35 -16.38
N SER A 61 15.02 3.20 -15.91
CA SER A 61 13.87 2.97 -16.78
C SER A 61 13.60 4.15 -17.72
N THR A 62 13.76 5.38 -17.25
CA THR A 62 13.63 6.60 -18.07
C THR A 62 14.68 6.63 -19.18
N LEU A 63 15.95 6.35 -18.85
CA LEU A 63 17.05 6.34 -19.82
C LEU A 63 16.84 5.27 -20.91
N LYS A 64 16.36 4.08 -20.55
CA LYS A 64 16.07 3.01 -21.52
C LYS A 64 14.91 3.34 -22.46
N SER A 65 14.00 4.22 -22.05
CA SER A 65 12.82 4.62 -22.84
C SER A 65 13.06 5.85 -23.71
N ALA A 66 14.17 6.58 -23.48
CA ALA A 66 14.56 7.75 -24.26
C ALA A 66 15.40 7.38 -25.51
N LYS A 67 15.22 6.15 -26.02
CA LYS A 67 15.92 5.62 -27.18
C LYS A 67 15.03 5.62 -28.41
#